data_AF-A0A6A7C0U4-F1
#
_entry.id   AF-A0A6A7C0U4-F1
#
_cell.length_a   1.000
_cell.length_b   1.000
_cell.length_c   1.000
_cell.angle_alpha   90.00
_cell.angle_beta   90.00
_cell.angle_gamma   90.00
#
_symmetry.space_group_name_H-M   'P 1'
#
loop_
_entity.id
_entity.type
_entity.pdbx_description
1 polymer ?
#
loop_
_entity_poly.entity_id
_entity_poly.type
_entity_poly.pdbx_seq_one_letter_code
_entity_poly.pdbx_strand_id
1 'polypeptide(L)'
;MADESTPTPVMDDEHKGLKNYLSTFSHFHRQPKTLHGNDNRWVFAIRRTLLYPKAEFILAIHPKDKHAVLFGGTRIYLEWDDNERAFEASKLLLEAFCDQLGDNPALPKARPPLPMAPWTWAAEDHVLGEQMQSVLSSLPIPIELKTVHAATAEECLQLDNAWYRISMAEIVANSRGMVPALFWPWTNRVLCERCNEMEPSGVTFKTCSRCLGPRYCSKKCQTDDWRVHHFDCDTRGALKETLHYFTSRACRKPEALTLARKINIRLPTCSAEFKGFSLTINRLIRFNQDTPGNFALFFGPFWDEALQPLRENITIAISFGTREGSFRALKDYKMDPNAPLRKEFRVGPWELRMEKKLVDMFSCCASEELTWQEFKNILAFNEPNWESALNLYGILGDIMHPSDMPTLPWTRAMIPDE
;
A
#
# COMPACT_ATOMS: atom_id res chain seq x y z
N MET A 1 3.29 46.62 33.98
CA MET A 1 2.66 45.38 33.50
C MET A 1 2.83 45.39 32.00
N ALA A 2 3.87 44.71 31.52
CA ALA A 2 4.22 44.71 30.10
C ALA A 2 3.33 43.68 29.39
N ASP A 3 2.78 44.12 28.26
CA ASP A 3 1.85 43.40 27.39
C ASP A 3 2.68 42.48 26.47
N GLU A 4 2.62 41.16 26.70
CA GLU A 4 3.28 40.16 25.86
C GLU A 4 2.36 39.81 24.68
N SER A 5 2.48 40.57 23.59
CA SER A 5 1.92 40.18 22.29
C SER A 5 2.71 39.00 21.72
N THR A 6 2.15 37.80 21.77
CA THR A 6 2.71 36.62 21.12
C THR A 6 2.67 36.79 19.59
N PRO A 7 3.77 36.48 18.87
CA PRO A 7 3.81 36.61 17.42
C PRO A 7 2.91 35.54 16.77
N THR A 8 2.07 35.97 15.83
CA THR A 8 1.22 35.06 15.04
C THR A 8 2.12 34.21 14.13
N PRO A 9 1.94 32.87 14.06
CA PRO A 9 2.81 32.01 13.25
C PRO A 9 2.61 32.27 11.75
N VAL A 10 3.72 32.30 11.00
CA VAL A 10 3.74 32.43 9.54
C VAL A 10 3.22 31.12 8.91
N MET A 11 1.95 31.11 8.50
CA MET A 11 1.28 29.95 7.88
C MET A 11 1.03 30.07 6.35
N ASP A 12 1.63 31.05 5.65
CA ASP A 12 1.15 31.47 4.32
C ASP A 12 1.37 30.49 3.15
N ASP A 13 2.42 29.64 3.20
CA ASP A 13 2.73 28.72 2.07
C ASP A 13 1.98 27.38 2.14
N GLU A 14 1.73 26.84 3.33
CA GLU A 14 1.00 25.58 3.50
C GLU A 14 -0.49 25.70 3.12
N HIS A 15 -1.05 26.90 3.27
CA HIS A 15 -2.41 27.22 2.82
C HIS A 15 -2.57 27.18 1.29
N LYS A 16 -1.48 27.18 0.50
CA LYS A 16 -1.57 27.08 -0.97
C LYS A 16 -2.06 25.73 -1.45
N GLY A 17 -1.69 24.63 -0.77
CA GLY A 17 -2.14 23.29 -1.12
C GLY A 17 -3.66 23.13 -0.98
N LEU A 18 -4.21 23.59 0.15
CA LEU A 18 -5.66 23.57 0.39
C LEU A 18 -6.45 24.43 -0.59
N LYS A 19 -5.92 25.60 -1.00
CA LYS A 19 -6.62 26.53 -1.93
C LYS A 19 -7.02 25.87 -3.26
N ASN A 20 -6.20 24.97 -3.80
CA ASN A 20 -6.51 24.27 -5.05
C ASN A 20 -7.71 23.33 -4.89
N TYR A 21 -7.72 22.54 -3.81
CA TYR A 21 -8.84 21.64 -3.51
C TYR A 21 -10.11 22.38 -3.12
N LEU A 22 -9.98 23.50 -2.41
CA LEU A 22 -11.11 24.34 -2.04
C LEU A 22 -11.82 24.89 -3.27
N SER A 23 -11.08 25.27 -4.32
CA SER A 23 -11.70 25.66 -5.59
C SER A 23 -12.54 24.51 -6.15
N THR A 24 -11.98 23.33 -6.36
CA THR A 24 -12.72 22.16 -6.87
C THR A 24 -13.91 21.77 -5.98
N PHE A 25 -13.67 21.65 -4.67
CA PHE A 25 -14.67 21.28 -3.67
C PHE A 25 -15.85 22.25 -3.64
N SER A 26 -15.59 23.55 -3.80
CA SER A 26 -16.65 24.59 -3.84
C SER A 26 -17.57 24.51 -5.07
N HIS A 27 -17.14 23.86 -6.14
CA HIS A 27 -17.96 23.64 -7.34
C HIS A 27 -18.84 22.41 -7.25
N PHE A 28 -18.64 21.53 -6.26
CA PHE A 28 -19.50 20.35 -6.13
C PHE A 28 -20.91 20.72 -5.71
N HIS A 29 -21.85 19.99 -6.29
CA HIS A 29 -23.24 20.09 -5.91
C HIS A 29 -23.40 19.71 -4.43
N ARG A 30 -24.04 20.60 -3.67
CA ARG A 30 -24.24 20.46 -2.24
C ARG A 30 -25.70 20.72 -1.90
N GLN A 31 -26.39 19.69 -1.43
CA GLN A 31 -27.77 19.76 -0.95
C GLN A 31 -27.88 19.10 0.44
N PRO A 32 -28.80 19.57 1.30
CA PRO A 32 -29.05 18.95 2.61
C PRO A 32 -29.48 17.48 2.52
N LYS A 33 -30.10 17.11 1.40
CA LYS A 33 -30.55 15.75 1.12
C LYS A 33 -29.84 15.18 -0.11
N THR A 34 -29.60 13.88 -0.12
CA THR A 34 -29.14 13.15 -1.31
C THR A 34 -30.28 12.99 -2.32
N LEU A 35 -29.98 12.48 -3.51
CA LEU A 35 -30.99 12.15 -4.52
C LEU A 35 -32.03 11.11 -4.03
N HIS A 36 -31.69 10.33 -3.00
CA HIS A 36 -32.60 9.37 -2.36
C HIS A 36 -33.44 10.00 -1.23
N GLY A 37 -33.31 11.30 -0.96
CA GLY A 37 -34.02 11.99 0.12
C GLY A 37 -33.42 11.76 1.52
N ASN A 38 -32.29 11.06 1.62
CA ASN A 38 -31.57 10.86 2.88
C ASN A 38 -30.77 12.11 3.26
N ASP A 39 -30.51 12.32 4.55
CA ASP A 39 -29.62 13.40 5.00
C ASP A 39 -28.24 13.21 4.37
N ASN A 40 -27.71 14.24 3.71
CA ASN A 40 -26.37 14.20 3.11
C ASN A 40 -25.29 14.36 4.19
N ARG A 41 -25.25 13.39 5.10
CA ARG A 41 -24.35 13.30 6.24
C ARG A 41 -23.34 12.19 5.99
N TRP A 42 -22.07 12.56 6.07
CA TRP A 42 -20.96 11.62 5.91
C TRP A 42 -20.27 11.37 7.24
N VAL A 43 -19.66 10.20 7.39
CA VAL A 43 -18.91 9.83 8.59
C VAL A 43 -17.55 9.35 8.14
N PHE A 44 -16.48 9.82 8.75
CA PHE A 44 -15.13 9.49 8.34
C PHE A 44 -14.24 9.08 9.49
N ALA A 45 -13.17 8.39 9.14
CA ALA A 45 -12.10 8.04 10.06
C ALA A 45 -10.76 7.88 9.34
N ILE A 46 -9.68 8.06 10.09
CA ILE A 46 -8.33 7.75 9.61
C ILE A 46 -8.06 6.27 9.85
N ARG A 47 -7.52 5.62 8.83
CA ARG A 47 -7.18 4.20 8.84
C ARG A 47 -5.74 4.04 8.39
N ARG A 48 -4.97 3.28 9.16
CA ARG A 48 -3.55 3.04 8.89
C ARG A 48 -3.35 1.66 8.29
N THR A 49 -2.57 1.56 7.22
CA THR A 49 -2.13 0.26 6.71
C THR A 49 -1.01 -0.28 7.56
N LEU A 50 -1.06 -1.58 7.86
CA LEU A 50 -0.03 -2.27 8.60
C LEU A 50 1.22 -2.62 7.73
N LEU A 51 1.17 -2.47 6.40
CA LEU A 51 2.23 -2.88 5.47
C LEU A 51 3.11 -1.71 5.01
N TYR A 52 4.45 -1.86 5.01
CA TYR A 52 5.41 -0.78 4.68
C TYR A 52 5.48 -0.42 3.19
N PRO A 53 5.37 0.88 2.80
CA PRO A 53 5.36 2.02 3.71
C PRO A 53 4.01 2.16 4.42
N LYS A 54 4.08 2.38 5.74
CA LYS A 54 2.89 2.73 6.53
C LYS A 54 2.30 3.98 5.90
N ALA A 55 1.09 3.81 5.40
CA ALA A 55 0.29 4.84 4.78
C ALA A 55 -0.99 4.98 5.59
N GLU A 56 -1.44 6.21 5.71
CA GLU A 56 -2.73 6.53 6.27
C GLU A 56 -3.68 6.94 5.18
N PHE A 57 -4.92 6.60 5.43
CA PHE A 57 -6.03 6.83 4.52
C PHE A 57 -7.16 7.45 5.32
N ILE A 58 -7.86 8.37 4.70
CA ILE A 58 -9.15 8.79 5.17
C ILE A 58 -10.21 7.97 4.45
N LEU A 59 -11.00 7.24 5.22
CA LEU A 59 -12.21 6.58 4.73
C LEU A 59 -13.38 7.43 5.18
N ALA A 60 -14.20 7.91 4.25
CA ALA A 60 -15.49 8.54 4.56
C ALA A 60 -16.61 7.74 3.92
N ILE A 61 -17.70 7.52 4.65
CA ILE A 61 -18.88 6.79 4.21
C ILE A 61 -20.14 7.62 4.36
N HIS A 62 -21.12 7.35 3.52
CA HIS A 62 -22.50 7.79 3.70
C HIS A 62 -23.30 6.63 4.30
N PRO A 63 -23.66 6.66 5.60
CA PRO A 63 -24.28 5.54 6.32
C PRO A 63 -25.51 4.93 5.62
N LYS A 64 -26.45 5.79 5.18
CA LYS A 64 -27.74 5.35 4.61
C LYS A 64 -27.64 4.87 3.17
N ASP A 65 -27.06 5.70 2.30
CA ASP A 65 -26.86 5.39 0.87
C ASP A 65 -25.73 4.37 0.61
N LYS A 66 -24.97 4.00 1.65
CA LYS A 66 -23.83 3.06 1.60
C LYS A 66 -22.75 3.47 0.60
N HIS A 67 -22.62 4.78 0.40
CA HIS A 67 -21.52 5.31 -0.37
C HIS A 67 -20.23 5.39 0.47
N ALA A 68 -19.07 5.41 -0.17
CA ALA A 68 -17.77 5.55 0.44
C ALA A 68 -16.81 6.27 -0.51
N VAL A 69 -15.92 7.06 0.07
CA VAL A 69 -14.75 7.65 -0.57
C VAL A 69 -13.52 7.31 0.28
N LEU A 70 -12.40 7.06 -0.39
CA LEU A 70 -11.14 6.68 0.25
C LEU A 70 -10.03 7.45 -0.46
N PHE A 71 -9.20 8.12 0.32
CA PHE A 71 -8.03 8.80 -0.20
C PHE A 71 -6.90 8.72 0.81
N GLY A 72 -5.66 8.77 0.33
CA GLY A 72 -4.49 8.62 1.19
C GLY A 72 -3.34 7.93 0.48
N GLY A 73 -2.47 7.28 1.26
CA GLY A 73 -1.12 6.96 0.83
C GLY A 73 -0.08 7.91 1.42
N THR A 74 -0.54 8.94 2.14
CA THR A 74 0.27 9.94 2.84
C THR A 74 0.33 9.60 4.34
N ARG A 75 1.35 10.08 5.05
CA ARG A 75 1.48 9.91 6.50
C ARG A 75 0.93 11.14 7.22
N ILE A 76 0.02 10.93 8.15
CA ILE A 76 -0.42 11.83 9.21
C ILE A 76 0.34 11.38 10.47
N TYR A 77 1.57 11.89 10.60
CA TYR A 77 2.49 11.44 11.63
C TYR A 77 1.89 11.60 13.04
N LEU A 78 2.09 10.62 13.93
CA LEU A 78 1.56 10.70 15.31
C LEU A 78 2.34 11.71 16.15
N GLU A 79 3.60 11.94 15.78
CA GLU A 79 4.50 12.90 16.38
C GLU A 79 4.20 14.35 15.99
N TRP A 80 3.33 14.56 15.00
CA TRP A 80 2.82 15.89 14.69
C TRP A 80 1.95 16.38 15.82
N ASP A 81 2.00 17.69 16.03
CA ASP A 81 1.10 18.30 16.99
C ASP A 81 -0.35 18.16 16.52
N ASP A 82 -1.27 18.33 17.47
CA ASP A 82 -2.70 18.19 17.24
C ASP A 82 -3.21 19.10 16.10
N ASN A 83 -2.61 20.27 15.87
CA ASN A 83 -2.99 21.18 14.80
C ASN A 83 -2.47 20.72 13.44
N GLU A 84 -1.22 20.25 13.37
CA GLU A 84 -0.62 19.67 12.16
C GLU A 84 -1.39 18.43 11.71
N ARG A 85 -1.72 17.54 12.65
CA ARG A 85 -2.54 16.34 12.39
C ARG A 85 -3.92 16.72 11.89
N ALA A 86 -4.57 17.69 12.55
CA ALA A 86 -5.85 18.22 12.13
C ALA A 86 -5.80 18.86 10.74
N PHE A 87 -4.71 19.55 10.41
CA PHE A 87 -4.52 20.20 9.12
C PHE A 87 -4.43 19.17 7.99
N GLU A 88 -3.54 18.18 8.10
CA GLU A 88 -3.39 17.16 7.06
C GLU A 88 -4.61 16.24 6.98
N ALA A 89 -5.24 15.90 8.11
CA ALA A 89 -6.51 15.17 8.09
C ALA A 89 -7.61 15.94 7.35
N SER A 90 -7.70 17.27 7.57
CA SER A 90 -8.66 18.13 6.86
C SER A 90 -8.35 18.20 5.37
N LYS A 91 -7.07 18.26 4.98
CA LYS A 91 -6.64 18.23 3.59
C LYS A 91 -7.00 16.91 2.92
N LEU A 92 -6.63 15.77 3.51
CA LEU A 92 -6.93 14.44 2.97
C LEU A 92 -8.45 14.22 2.86
N LEU A 93 -9.23 14.73 3.81
CA LEU A 93 -10.69 14.66 3.76
C LEU A 93 -11.22 15.39 2.53
N LEU A 94 -10.78 16.63 2.30
CA LEU A 94 -11.18 17.41 1.13
C LEU A 94 -10.72 16.75 -0.17
N GLU A 95 -9.51 16.20 -0.20
CA GLU A 95 -8.97 15.45 -1.35
C GLU A 95 -9.83 14.22 -1.65
N ALA A 96 -10.27 13.47 -0.63
CA ALA A 96 -11.13 12.30 -0.82
C ALA A 96 -12.46 12.63 -1.50
N PHE A 97 -13.03 13.79 -1.20
CA PHE A 97 -14.21 14.26 -1.91
C PHE A 97 -13.86 14.83 -3.29
N CYS A 98 -12.72 15.50 -3.46
CA CYS A 98 -12.29 16.00 -4.77
C CYS A 98 -12.00 14.90 -5.78
N ASP A 99 -11.44 13.78 -5.32
CA ASP A 99 -11.05 12.63 -6.16
C ASP A 99 -12.17 11.58 -6.32
N GLN A 100 -13.43 11.95 -6.07
CA GLN A 100 -14.59 11.06 -6.28
C GLN A 100 -14.71 10.52 -7.72
N LEU A 101 -14.18 11.28 -8.69
CA LEU A 101 -14.16 10.93 -10.12
C LEU A 101 -12.93 10.13 -10.52
N GLY A 102 -11.90 10.02 -9.67
CA GLY A 102 -10.72 9.22 -9.94
C GLY A 102 -11.08 7.73 -10.03
N ASP A 103 -10.36 6.98 -10.86
CA ASP A 103 -10.54 5.53 -11.00
C ASP A 103 -9.99 4.74 -9.80
N ASN A 104 -10.21 5.19 -8.55
CA ASN A 104 -9.72 4.52 -7.34
C ASN A 104 -10.34 3.10 -7.15
N PRO A 105 -9.62 2.03 -7.50
CA PRO A 105 -10.17 0.67 -7.59
C PRO A 105 -10.48 0.05 -6.22
N ALA A 106 -10.15 0.72 -5.11
CA ALA A 106 -10.42 0.22 -3.76
C ALA A 106 -11.91 0.28 -3.38
N LEU A 107 -12.73 1.14 -4.01
CA LEU A 107 -14.13 1.38 -3.61
C LEU A 107 -15.19 1.31 -4.74
N PRO A 108 -15.11 0.38 -5.69
CA PRO A 108 -15.86 0.49 -6.94
C PRO A 108 -17.39 0.39 -6.80
N LYS A 109 -17.89 -0.35 -5.81
CA LYS A 109 -19.34 -0.56 -5.58
C LYS A 109 -19.96 0.42 -4.59
N ALA A 110 -19.12 1.18 -3.89
CA ALA A 110 -19.54 2.12 -2.87
C ALA A 110 -19.41 3.56 -3.34
N ARG A 111 -19.03 3.85 -4.59
CA ARG A 111 -18.91 5.27 -4.99
C ARG A 111 -20.27 5.95 -5.11
N PRO A 112 -20.35 7.24 -4.75
CA PRO A 112 -21.52 8.03 -5.10
C PRO A 112 -21.65 8.13 -6.63
N PRO A 113 -22.88 8.12 -7.18
CA PRO A 113 -23.12 8.11 -8.63
C PRO A 113 -22.74 9.43 -9.32
N LEU A 114 -22.67 10.52 -8.55
CA LEU A 114 -22.20 11.84 -8.98
C LEU A 114 -21.31 12.42 -7.88
N PRO A 115 -20.25 13.18 -8.22
CA PRO A 115 -19.47 13.90 -7.23
C PRO A 115 -20.36 14.83 -6.43
N MET A 116 -20.34 14.67 -5.12
CA MET A 116 -21.13 15.50 -4.21
C MET A 116 -20.29 15.92 -3.02
N ALA A 117 -20.46 17.16 -2.60
CA ALA A 117 -19.95 17.61 -1.32
C ALA A 117 -20.92 17.20 -0.20
N PRO A 118 -20.41 16.81 0.97
CA PRO A 118 -21.23 16.55 2.15
C PRO A 118 -22.01 17.81 2.55
N TRP A 119 -23.20 17.64 3.14
CA TRP A 119 -23.87 18.73 3.83
C TRP A 119 -23.29 18.91 5.23
N THR A 120 -23.12 17.80 5.95
CA THR A 120 -22.44 17.71 7.24
C THR A 120 -21.54 16.47 7.27
N TRP A 121 -20.58 16.46 8.19
CA TRP A 121 -19.77 15.28 8.47
C TRP A 121 -19.57 15.01 9.96
N ALA A 122 -19.18 13.78 10.26
CA ALA A 122 -18.82 13.34 11.60
C ALA A 122 -17.54 12.52 11.60
N ALA A 123 -16.76 12.60 12.67
CA ALA A 123 -15.55 11.84 12.88
C ALA A 123 -15.75 10.74 13.91
N GLU A 124 -15.18 9.57 13.67
CA GLU A 124 -15.07 8.51 14.69
C GLU A 124 -14.16 8.94 15.85
N ASP A 125 -13.00 9.52 15.54
CA ASP A 125 -12.13 10.15 16.54
C ASP A 125 -12.66 11.57 16.83
N HIS A 126 -13.42 11.70 17.90
CA HIS A 126 -14.00 12.96 18.32
C HIS A 126 -12.93 14.01 18.64
N VAL A 127 -11.81 13.62 19.25
CA VAL A 127 -10.76 14.55 19.66
C VAL A 127 -10.11 15.16 18.43
N LEU A 128 -9.72 14.32 17.47
CA LEU A 128 -9.20 14.81 16.19
C LEU A 128 -10.25 15.64 15.44
N GLY A 129 -11.52 15.21 15.47
CA GLY A 129 -12.63 15.94 14.88
C GLY A 129 -12.76 17.35 15.43
N GLU A 130 -12.68 17.54 16.75
CA GLU A 130 -12.67 18.87 17.40
C GLU A 130 -11.49 19.73 16.95
N GLN A 131 -10.29 19.15 16.85
CA GLN A 131 -9.10 19.87 16.38
C GLN A 131 -9.25 20.31 14.92
N MET A 132 -9.79 19.43 14.07
CA MET A 132 -10.11 19.73 12.68
C MET A 132 -11.08 20.91 12.54
N GLN A 133 -11.97 21.17 13.50
CA GLN A 133 -12.89 22.31 13.44
C GLN A 133 -12.15 23.65 13.40
N SER A 134 -11.00 23.78 14.10
CA SER A 134 -10.19 24.99 14.08
C SER A 134 -9.64 25.27 12.67
N VAL A 135 -9.09 24.22 12.03
CA VAL A 135 -8.59 24.29 10.66
C VAL A 135 -9.73 24.59 9.69
N LEU A 136 -10.80 23.80 9.72
CA LEU A 136 -11.95 23.96 8.83
C LEU A 136 -12.63 25.33 8.99
N SER A 137 -12.61 25.91 10.19
CA SER A 137 -13.17 27.24 10.46
C SER A 137 -12.42 28.37 9.76
N SER A 138 -11.12 28.23 9.53
CA SER A 138 -10.32 29.21 8.80
C SER A 138 -10.53 29.13 7.27
N LEU A 139 -11.03 28.00 6.77
CA LEU A 139 -11.24 27.79 5.35
C LEU A 139 -12.53 28.48 4.84
N PRO A 140 -12.56 28.91 3.57
CA PRO A 140 -13.74 29.48 2.92
C PRO A 140 -14.74 28.39 2.50
N ILE A 141 -15.09 27.48 3.41
CA ILE A 141 -16.10 26.44 3.21
C ILE A 141 -17.43 26.81 3.89
N PRO A 142 -18.56 26.20 3.51
CA PRO A 142 -19.85 26.45 4.16
C PRO A 142 -19.83 26.20 5.67
N ILE A 143 -20.62 26.99 6.40
CA ILE A 143 -20.64 26.98 7.87
C ILE A 143 -20.97 25.60 8.45
N GLU A 144 -21.83 24.82 7.79
CA GLU A 144 -22.23 23.50 8.30
C GLU A 144 -21.13 22.43 8.16
N LEU A 145 -20.08 22.70 7.37
CA LEU A 145 -18.88 21.85 7.26
C LEU A 145 -17.75 22.31 8.18
N LYS A 146 -17.86 23.49 8.80
CA LYS A 146 -16.88 23.97 9.78
C LYS A 146 -16.95 23.21 11.10
N THR A 147 -18.08 22.57 11.37
CA THR A 147 -18.29 21.71 12.55
C THR A 147 -18.12 20.24 12.17
N VAL A 148 -17.33 19.51 12.96
CA VAL A 148 -17.16 18.06 12.83
C VAL A 148 -17.89 17.42 14.01
N HIS A 149 -18.99 16.73 13.71
CA HIS A 149 -19.76 16.06 14.76
C HIS A 149 -19.08 14.77 15.23
N ALA A 150 -19.43 14.29 16.43
CA ALA A 150 -19.11 12.92 16.80
C ALA A 150 -19.91 11.94 15.94
N ALA A 151 -19.27 10.86 15.49
CA ALA A 151 -19.97 9.70 14.93
C ALA A 151 -20.72 8.96 16.05
N THR A 152 -21.91 8.46 15.74
CA THR A 152 -22.63 7.54 16.65
C THR A 152 -21.99 6.16 16.63
N ALA A 153 -22.21 5.35 17.67
CA ALA A 153 -21.67 3.98 17.73
C ALA A 153 -22.09 3.12 16.53
N GLU A 154 -23.33 3.29 16.05
CA GLU A 154 -23.82 2.60 14.85
C GLU A 154 -23.08 3.08 13.60
N GLU A 155 -22.81 4.38 13.47
CA GLU A 155 -22.02 4.93 12.37
C GLU A 155 -20.56 4.43 12.39
N CYS A 156 -19.92 4.35 13.57
CA CYS A 156 -18.57 3.78 13.71
C CYS A 156 -18.54 2.30 13.33
N LEU A 157 -19.53 1.51 13.77
CA LEU A 157 -19.65 0.11 13.37
C LEU A 157 -19.82 -0.03 11.85
N GLN A 158 -20.54 0.88 11.20
CA GLN A 158 -20.67 0.90 9.75
C GLN A 158 -19.36 1.30 9.05
N LEU A 159 -18.58 2.23 9.62
CA LEU A 159 -17.24 2.58 9.15
C LEU A 159 -16.28 1.40 9.20
N ASP A 160 -16.24 0.67 10.30
CA ASP A 160 -15.39 -0.51 10.45
C ASP A 160 -15.82 -1.62 9.49
N ASN A 161 -17.12 -1.89 9.42
CA ASN A 161 -17.65 -2.85 8.45
C ASN A 161 -17.33 -2.44 7.01
N ALA A 162 -17.35 -1.14 6.69
CA ALA A 162 -16.93 -0.64 5.40
C ALA A 162 -15.44 -0.89 5.18
N TRP A 163 -14.58 -0.53 6.14
CA TRP A 163 -13.13 -0.72 6.10
C TRP A 163 -12.73 -2.19 5.88
N TYR A 164 -13.33 -3.13 6.60
CA TYR A 164 -13.06 -4.57 6.43
C TYR A 164 -13.52 -5.14 5.09
N ARG A 165 -14.49 -4.49 4.44
CA ARG A 165 -14.93 -4.86 3.09
C ARG A 165 -14.02 -4.29 2.01
N ILE A 166 -13.14 -3.33 2.34
CA ILE A 166 -12.13 -2.83 1.41
C ILE A 166 -11.00 -3.85 1.32
N SER A 167 -10.67 -4.28 0.11
CA SER A 167 -9.60 -5.24 -0.13
C SER A 167 -8.24 -4.58 0.17
N MET A 168 -7.71 -4.78 1.39
CA MET A 168 -6.41 -4.22 1.81
C MET A 168 -5.24 -4.63 0.91
N ALA A 169 -5.29 -5.84 0.38
CA ALA A 169 -4.34 -6.30 -0.62
C ALA A 169 -4.43 -5.45 -1.89
N GLU A 170 -5.63 -5.06 -2.33
CA GLU A 170 -5.81 -4.15 -3.45
C GLU A 170 -5.46 -2.70 -3.10
N ILE A 171 -5.70 -2.21 -1.89
CA ILE A 171 -5.26 -0.85 -1.48
C ILE A 171 -3.74 -0.76 -1.51
N VAL A 172 -3.07 -1.70 -0.86
CA VAL A 172 -1.60 -1.74 -0.77
C VAL A 172 -0.98 -2.02 -2.14
N ALA A 173 -1.64 -2.86 -2.93
CA ALA A 173 -1.22 -3.07 -4.28
C ALA A 173 -1.46 -1.81 -5.13
N ASN A 174 -2.62 -1.15 -5.13
CA ASN A 174 -2.86 0.03 -5.96
C ASN A 174 -2.04 1.26 -5.54
N SER A 175 -1.83 1.49 -4.24
CA SER A 175 -0.93 2.55 -3.75
C SER A 175 0.53 2.32 -4.13
N ARG A 176 0.89 1.07 -4.43
CA ARG A 176 2.20 0.66 -4.95
C ARG A 176 2.18 0.29 -6.43
N GLY A 177 1.03 0.38 -7.10
CA GLY A 177 0.88 -0.04 -8.48
C GLY A 177 0.82 -1.53 -8.82
N MET A 178 0.60 -2.40 -7.85
CA MET A 178 0.69 -3.85 -7.92
C MET A 178 -0.64 -4.59 -8.25
N VAL A 179 -1.78 -3.92 -8.41
CA VAL A 179 -2.98 -4.56 -9.01
C VAL A 179 -3.11 -4.09 -10.46
N PRO A 180 -3.20 -5.00 -11.44
CA PRO A 180 -3.69 -4.63 -12.75
C PRO A 180 -5.17 -4.25 -12.64
N ALA A 181 -5.58 -3.19 -13.34
CA ALA A 181 -6.97 -2.85 -13.58
C ALA A 181 -7.85 -4.11 -13.81
N LEU A 182 -8.59 -4.53 -12.79
CA LEU A 182 -9.46 -5.73 -12.80
C LEU A 182 -10.93 -5.34 -12.66
N PHE A 183 -11.38 -4.38 -13.48
CA PHE A 183 -12.79 -4.23 -13.86
C PHE A 183 -13.13 -4.85 -15.22
N TRP A 184 -12.41 -5.91 -15.61
CA TRP A 184 -12.84 -6.80 -16.70
C TRP A 184 -12.82 -8.26 -16.26
N PRO A 185 -13.81 -8.70 -15.46
CA PRO A 185 -14.12 -10.12 -15.37
C PRO A 185 -14.63 -10.56 -16.75
N TRP A 186 -14.38 -11.81 -17.12
CA TRP A 186 -14.71 -12.38 -18.43
C TRP A 186 -13.82 -11.89 -19.55
N THR A 187 -12.54 -12.25 -19.47
CA THR A 187 -12.01 -13.31 -20.34
C THR A 187 -10.51 -13.44 -20.11
N ASN A 188 -9.97 -14.66 -20.19
CA ASN A 188 -8.53 -14.90 -20.29
C ASN A 188 -7.96 -14.41 -21.65
N ARG A 189 -8.61 -13.39 -22.24
CA ARG A 189 -8.33 -12.84 -23.56
C ARG A 189 -7.55 -11.56 -23.34
N VAL A 190 -6.31 -11.57 -23.79
CA VAL A 190 -5.50 -10.38 -23.88
C VAL A 190 -6.06 -9.54 -25.02
N LEU A 191 -6.43 -8.29 -24.74
CA LEU A 191 -6.88 -7.36 -25.76
C LEU A 191 -5.74 -6.40 -26.12
N CYS A 192 -5.77 -5.90 -27.34
CA CYS A 192 -4.89 -4.82 -27.76
C CYS A 192 -5.41 -3.52 -27.15
N GLU A 193 -4.59 -2.81 -26.37
CA GLU A 193 -4.97 -1.57 -25.70
C GLU A 193 -5.52 -0.52 -26.67
N ARG A 194 -5.02 -0.53 -27.92
CA ARG A 194 -5.41 0.43 -28.94
C ARG A 194 -6.69 0.08 -29.71
N CYS A 195 -6.82 -1.17 -30.17
CA CYS A 195 -7.89 -1.57 -31.10
C CYS A 195 -8.86 -2.60 -30.52
N ASN A 196 -8.62 -3.05 -29.28
CA ASN A 196 -9.39 -4.08 -28.59
C ASN A 196 -9.47 -5.43 -29.34
N GLU A 197 -8.60 -5.65 -30.33
CA GLU A 197 -8.44 -6.98 -30.93
C GLU A 197 -7.93 -7.98 -29.91
N MET A 198 -8.34 -9.22 -30.09
CA MET A 198 -8.08 -10.31 -29.17
C MET A 198 -6.83 -11.07 -29.55
N GLU A 199 -5.98 -11.38 -28.57
CA GLU A 199 -4.79 -12.21 -28.75
C GLU A 199 -5.19 -13.60 -29.25
N PRO A 200 -4.82 -13.97 -30.50
CA PRO A 200 -5.14 -15.29 -31.04
C PRO A 200 -4.41 -16.39 -30.27
N SER A 201 -4.98 -17.60 -30.24
CA SER A 201 -4.33 -18.74 -29.58
C SER A 201 -2.97 -19.03 -30.22
N GLY A 202 -1.91 -19.09 -29.41
CA GLY A 202 -0.54 -19.33 -29.85
C GLY A 202 0.24 -18.10 -30.33
N VAL A 203 -0.38 -16.91 -30.35
CA VAL A 203 0.28 -15.65 -30.68
C VAL A 203 0.41 -14.81 -29.42
N THR A 204 1.56 -14.15 -29.22
CA THR A 204 1.75 -13.22 -28.10
C THR A 204 1.80 -11.78 -28.64
N PHE A 205 0.93 -10.92 -28.12
CA PHE A 205 0.93 -9.49 -28.40
C PHE A 205 2.22 -8.83 -27.90
N LYS A 206 2.59 -7.73 -28.57
CA LYS A 206 3.75 -6.92 -28.18
C LYS A 206 3.42 -6.13 -26.92
N THR A 207 4.38 -5.96 -26.03
CA THR A 207 4.21 -5.09 -24.85
C THR A 207 4.97 -3.78 -25.05
N CYS A 208 4.62 -2.75 -24.27
CA CYS A 208 5.46 -1.56 -24.18
C CYS A 208 6.86 -1.95 -23.67
N SER A 209 7.92 -1.59 -24.39
CA SER A 209 9.28 -1.98 -24.00
C SER A 209 9.79 -1.30 -22.73
N ARG A 210 9.10 -0.25 -22.25
CA ARG A 210 9.50 0.51 -21.06
C ARG A 210 8.80 0.02 -19.80
N CYS A 211 7.47 0.03 -19.80
CA CYS A 211 6.70 -0.42 -18.63
C CYS A 211 6.32 -1.89 -18.66
N LEU A 212 6.26 -2.52 -19.85
CA LEU A 212 5.73 -3.87 -20.08
C LEU A 212 4.23 -4.04 -19.77
N GLY A 213 3.51 -2.93 -19.53
CA GLY A 213 2.11 -2.91 -19.09
C GLY A 213 1.07 -3.20 -20.20
N PRO A 214 0.85 -2.27 -21.14
CA PRO A 214 -0.16 -2.42 -22.20
C PRO A 214 0.32 -3.39 -23.28
N ARG A 215 -0.64 -4.03 -23.96
CA ARG A 215 -0.41 -5.04 -25.00
C ARG A 215 -0.96 -4.60 -26.35
N TYR A 216 -0.28 -4.97 -27.44
CA TYR A 216 -0.59 -4.50 -28.79
C TYR A 216 -0.51 -5.62 -29.82
N CYS A 217 -1.54 -5.74 -30.66
CA CYS A 217 -1.55 -6.70 -31.76
C CYS A 217 -0.52 -6.37 -32.85
N SER A 218 -0.10 -5.10 -32.95
CA SER A 218 0.86 -4.64 -33.95
C SER A 218 1.72 -3.47 -33.43
N LYS A 219 2.84 -3.21 -34.13
CA LYS A 219 3.68 -2.03 -33.84
C LYS A 219 2.92 -0.72 -34.09
N LYS A 220 2.03 -0.71 -35.08
CA LYS A 220 1.18 0.45 -35.39
C LYS A 220 0.29 0.79 -34.19
N CYS A 221 -0.41 -0.19 -33.63
CA CYS A 221 -1.23 0.00 -32.43
C CYS A 221 -0.46 0.54 -31.24
N GLN A 222 0.77 0.06 -31.01
CA GLN A 222 1.65 0.57 -29.96
C GLN A 222 2.04 2.04 -30.19
N THR A 223 2.45 2.40 -31.41
CA THR A 223 2.82 3.77 -31.75
C THR A 223 1.63 4.73 -31.65
N ASP A 224 0.45 4.28 -32.06
CA ASP A 224 -0.78 5.08 -32.00
C ASP A 224 -1.21 5.34 -30.55
N ASP A 225 -1.05 4.36 -29.65
CA ASP A 225 -1.40 4.48 -28.23
C ASP A 225 -0.36 5.25 -27.40
N TRP A 226 0.90 5.26 -27.84
CA TRP A 226 2.02 5.90 -27.11
C TRP A 226 1.75 7.35 -26.74
N ARG A 227 1.01 8.10 -27.57
CA ARG A 227 0.66 9.51 -27.31
C ARG A 227 -0.12 9.70 -26.00
N VAL A 228 -0.87 8.70 -25.58
CA VAL A 228 -1.64 8.72 -24.32
C VAL A 228 -0.86 7.96 -23.25
N HIS A 229 -0.43 6.74 -23.55
CA HIS A 229 0.21 5.83 -22.58
C HIS A 229 1.51 6.38 -21.97
N HIS A 230 2.29 7.21 -22.67
CA HIS A 230 3.59 7.64 -22.16
C HIS A 230 3.53 8.45 -20.85
N PHE A 231 2.39 9.08 -20.54
CA PHE A 231 2.19 9.79 -19.28
C PHE A 231 2.05 8.84 -18.07
N ASP A 232 1.47 7.66 -18.30
CA ASP A 232 1.23 6.63 -17.27
C ASP A 232 2.17 5.42 -17.41
N CYS A 233 3.24 5.57 -18.20
CA CYS A 233 4.21 4.52 -18.48
C CYS A 233 5.19 4.36 -17.31
N ASP A 234 4.78 3.66 -16.25
CA ASP A 234 5.60 3.37 -15.07
C ASP A 234 6.15 1.92 -15.05
N THR A 235 7.10 1.62 -14.16
CA THR A 235 7.79 0.32 -14.12
C THR A 235 6.92 -0.85 -13.61
N ARG A 236 5.61 -0.64 -13.37
CA ARG A 236 4.72 -1.64 -12.75
C ARG A 236 4.36 -2.80 -13.67
N GLY A 237 4.56 -2.68 -14.99
CA GLY A 237 4.21 -3.76 -15.90
C GLY A 237 5.13 -4.98 -15.81
N ALA A 238 6.35 -4.86 -15.26
CA ALA A 238 7.17 -6.03 -14.91
C ALA A 238 6.43 -6.92 -13.89
N LEU A 239 5.80 -6.32 -12.88
CA LEU A 239 5.04 -7.04 -11.87
C LEU A 239 3.73 -7.62 -12.43
N LYS A 240 3.00 -6.85 -13.25
CA LYS A 240 1.79 -7.34 -13.93
C LYS A 240 2.09 -8.54 -14.83
N GLU A 241 3.16 -8.47 -15.63
CA GLU A 241 3.58 -9.58 -16.49
C GLU A 241 4.04 -10.77 -15.66
N THR A 242 4.77 -10.54 -14.57
CA THR A 242 5.17 -11.58 -13.63
C THR A 242 3.98 -12.31 -13.01
N LEU A 243 2.97 -11.57 -12.57
CA LEU A 243 1.73 -12.14 -12.04
C LEU A 243 0.97 -12.96 -13.09
N HIS A 244 0.81 -12.39 -14.29
CA HIS A 244 0.14 -13.08 -15.39
C HIS A 244 0.88 -14.37 -15.77
N TYR A 245 2.20 -14.30 -15.90
CA TYR A 245 3.03 -15.46 -16.21
C TYR A 245 2.88 -16.54 -15.13
N PHE A 246 3.00 -16.18 -13.86
CA PHE A 246 2.91 -17.13 -12.74
C PHE A 246 1.54 -17.82 -12.67
N THR A 247 0.46 -17.06 -12.88
CA THR A 247 -0.92 -17.57 -12.76
C THR A 247 -1.45 -18.28 -14.00
N SER A 248 -0.91 -17.99 -15.19
CA SER A 248 -1.50 -18.46 -16.45
C SER A 248 -0.55 -19.29 -17.32
N ARG A 249 0.77 -19.11 -17.18
CA ARG A 249 1.78 -19.73 -18.05
C ARG A 249 2.63 -20.76 -17.32
N ALA A 250 3.07 -20.48 -16.09
CA ALA A 250 3.94 -21.38 -15.34
C ALA A 250 3.30 -22.77 -15.12
N CYS A 251 2.00 -22.83 -14.82
CA CYS A 251 1.28 -24.09 -14.63
C CYS A 251 1.18 -24.99 -15.89
N ARG A 252 1.53 -24.47 -17.08
CA ARG A 252 1.52 -25.22 -18.35
C ARG A 252 2.91 -25.72 -18.76
N LYS A 253 3.97 -25.28 -18.07
CA LYS A 253 5.35 -25.71 -18.36
C LYS A 253 5.70 -26.99 -17.59
N PRO A 254 6.04 -28.10 -18.26
CA PRO A 254 6.40 -29.35 -17.59
C PRO A 254 7.55 -29.21 -16.59
N GLU A 255 8.54 -28.37 -16.90
CA GLU A 255 9.70 -28.11 -16.04
C GLU A 255 9.28 -27.34 -14.79
N ALA A 256 8.38 -26.36 -14.94
CA ALA A 256 7.83 -25.60 -13.81
C ALA A 256 6.99 -26.50 -12.90
N LEU A 257 6.14 -27.35 -13.46
CA LEU A 257 5.38 -28.35 -12.68
C LEU A 257 6.32 -29.31 -11.94
N THR A 258 7.42 -29.73 -12.57
CA THR A 258 8.44 -30.58 -11.94
C THR A 258 9.14 -29.87 -10.78
N LEU A 259 9.55 -28.62 -10.98
CA LEU A 259 10.16 -27.81 -9.92
C LEU A 259 9.17 -27.53 -8.77
N ALA A 260 7.91 -27.24 -9.10
CA ALA A 260 6.86 -27.00 -8.11
C ALA A 260 6.64 -28.22 -7.21
N ARG A 261 6.60 -29.44 -7.79
CA ARG A 261 6.57 -30.68 -7.00
C ARG A 261 7.82 -30.84 -6.13
N LYS A 262 9.01 -30.56 -6.69
CA LYS A 262 10.29 -30.65 -5.98
C LYS A 262 10.34 -29.76 -4.73
N ILE A 263 9.78 -28.56 -4.80
CA ILE A 263 9.73 -27.62 -3.66
C ILE A 263 8.39 -27.66 -2.90
N ASN A 264 7.55 -28.65 -3.18
CA ASN A 264 6.25 -28.88 -2.54
C ASN A 264 5.30 -27.68 -2.58
N ILE A 265 5.11 -27.07 -3.75
CA ILE A 265 4.07 -26.07 -3.98
C ILE A 265 3.12 -26.49 -5.10
N ARG A 266 1.89 -25.96 -5.05
CA ARG A 266 0.95 -26.01 -6.17
C ARG A 266 1.01 -24.66 -6.90
N LEU A 267 1.33 -24.69 -8.20
CA LEU A 267 1.24 -23.49 -9.04
C LEU A 267 -0.23 -23.09 -9.23
N PRO A 268 -0.56 -21.80 -9.13
CA PRO A 268 -1.90 -21.32 -9.44
C PRO A 268 -2.21 -21.55 -10.93
N THR A 269 -3.46 -21.89 -11.21
CA THR A 269 -3.98 -22.08 -12.58
C THR A 269 -4.76 -20.87 -13.09
N CYS A 270 -5.09 -19.93 -12.18
CA CYS A 270 -5.70 -18.65 -12.48
C CYS A 270 -5.38 -17.63 -11.38
N SER A 271 -5.74 -16.36 -11.60
CA SER A 271 -5.53 -15.28 -10.63
C SER A 271 -6.28 -15.48 -9.31
N ALA A 272 -7.45 -16.13 -9.33
CA ALA A 272 -8.22 -16.42 -8.12
C ALA A 272 -7.53 -17.41 -7.16
N GLU A 273 -6.61 -18.23 -7.68
CA GLU A 273 -5.81 -19.17 -6.86
C GLU A 273 -4.51 -18.52 -6.33
N PHE A 274 -4.20 -17.28 -6.70
CA PHE A 274 -2.96 -16.61 -6.32
C PHE A 274 -2.98 -16.21 -4.84
N LYS A 275 -2.00 -16.71 -4.08
CA LYS A 275 -1.84 -16.43 -2.64
C LYS A 275 -0.64 -15.51 -2.33
N GLY A 276 -0.17 -14.77 -3.32
CA GLY A 276 1.06 -13.98 -3.23
C GLY A 276 2.31 -14.75 -3.70
N PHE A 277 3.38 -14.00 -4.00
CA PHE A 277 4.66 -14.56 -4.46
C PHE A 277 5.50 -15.14 -3.31
N SER A 278 5.29 -14.65 -2.08
CA SER A 278 6.16 -14.93 -0.93
C SER A 278 6.31 -16.42 -0.64
N LEU A 279 5.22 -17.20 -0.72
CA LEU A 279 5.26 -18.65 -0.49
C LEU A 279 6.23 -19.35 -1.46
N THR A 280 6.07 -19.07 -2.75
CA THR A 280 6.88 -19.69 -3.80
C THR A 280 8.34 -19.27 -3.72
N ILE A 281 8.60 -17.97 -3.50
CA ILE A 281 9.96 -17.44 -3.33
C ILE A 281 10.63 -18.08 -2.10
N ASN A 282 9.93 -18.12 -0.96
CA ASN A 282 10.41 -18.74 0.28
C ASN A 282 10.77 -20.22 0.06
N ARG A 283 9.89 -20.99 -0.61
CA ARG A 283 10.17 -22.39 -0.96
C ARG A 283 11.34 -22.56 -1.93
N LEU A 284 11.50 -21.69 -2.93
CA LEU A 284 12.69 -21.75 -3.81
C LEU A 284 13.98 -21.58 -3.00
N ILE A 285 14.03 -20.59 -2.12
CA ILE A 285 15.20 -20.30 -1.27
C ILE A 285 15.46 -21.46 -0.30
N ARG A 286 14.45 -21.91 0.46
CA ARG A 286 14.62 -23.02 1.42
C ARG A 286 15.06 -24.33 0.75
N PHE A 287 14.70 -24.58 -0.51
CA PHE A 287 15.11 -25.79 -1.23
C PHE A 287 16.41 -25.62 -2.05
N ASN A 288 17.14 -24.52 -1.90
CA ASN A 288 18.30 -24.14 -2.75
C ASN A 288 17.96 -24.28 -4.25
N GLN A 289 16.78 -23.82 -4.62
CA GLN A 289 16.30 -23.75 -6.00
C GLN A 289 16.15 -22.30 -6.45
N ASP A 290 16.68 -21.33 -5.72
CA ASP A 290 16.55 -19.89 -5.95
C ASP A 290 17.50 -19.34 -7.04
N THR A 291 17.65 -20.09 -8.14
CA THR A 291 18.46 -19.66 -9.30
C THR A 291 17.67 -18.72 -10.21
N PRO A 292 18.33 -17.80 -10.94
CA PRO A 292 17.65 -16.94 -11.91
C PRO A 292 16.81 -17.70 -12.93
N GLY A 293 17.28 -18.86 -13.38
CA GLY A 293 16.54 -19.73 -14.30
C GLY A 293 15.26 -20.30 -13.69
N ASN A 294 15.29 -20.69 -12.42
CA ASN A 294 14.11 -21.20 -11.72
C ASN A 294 13.09 -20.11 -11.39
N PHE A 295 13.55 -18.90 -11.05
CA PHE A 295 12.66 -17.76 -10.92
C PHE A 295 12.01 -17.42 -12.27
N ALA A 296 12.79 -17.33 -13.36
CA ALA A 296 12.24 -17.09 -14.69
C ALA A 296 11.26 -18.19 -15.13
N LEU A 297 11.48 -19.44 -14.68
CA LEU A 297 10.59 -20.56 -14.95
C LEU A 297 9.21 -20.38 -14.30
N PHE A 298 9.13 -19.82 -13.09
CA PHE A 298 7.87 -19.55 -12.40
C PHE A 298 7.26 -18.19 -12.70
N PHE A 299 8.08 -17.15 -12.78
CA PHE A 299 7.66 -15.77 -12.74
C PHE A 299 7.85 -15.06 -14.08
N GLY A 300 8.48 -15.71 -15.06
CA GLY A 300 8.71 -15.14 -16.38
C GLY A 300 9.98 -14.31 -16.46
N PRO A 301 10.29 -13.73 -17.63
CA PRO A 301 11.59 -13.11 -17.89
C PRO A 301 11.85 -11.81 -17.15
N PHE A 302 10.83 -11.18 -16.54
CA PHE A 302 10.91 -9.87 -15.87
C PHE A 302 10.77 -9.99 -14.35
N TRP A 303 11.08 -11.18 -13.83
CA TRP A 303 10.88 -11.47 -12.42
C TRP A 303 11.83 -10.67 -11.54
N ASP A 304 13.02 -10.35 -12.05
CA ASP A 304 14.06 -9.64 -11.31
C ASP A 304 13.66 -8.18 -11.12
N GLU A 305 13.16 -7.47 -12.14
CA GLU A 305 12.68 -6.11 -11.91
C GLU A 305 11.44 -6.08 -10.99
N ALA A 306 10.60 -7.11 -11.05
CA ALA A 306 9.35 -7.17 -10.29
C ALA A 306 9.50 -7.65 -8.83
N LEU A 307 10.32 -8.68 -8.62
CA LEU A 307 10.34 -9.47 -7.40
C LEU A 307 11.71 -9.53 -6.73
N GLN A 308 12.77 -8.94 -7.30
CA GLN A 308 14.09 -8.95 -6.67
C GLN A 308 14.07 -8.34 -5.25
N PRO A 309 13.41 -7.19 -4.98
CA PRO A 309 13.35 -6.66 -3.61
C PRO A 309 12.64 -7.63 -2.64
N LEU A 310 11.56 -8.27 -3.09
CA LEU A 310 10.83 -9.25 -2.28
C LEU A 310 11.70 -10.51 -2.03
N ARG A 311 12.42 -10.97 -3.06
CA ARG A 311 13.36 -12.09 -2.95
C ARG A 311 14.47 -11.77 -1.96
N GLU A 312 15.13 -10.62 -2.07
CA GLU A 312 16.19 -10.20 -1.15
C GLU A 312 15.68 -10.14 0.28
N ASN A 313 14.51 -9.55 0.52
CA ASN A 313 13.89 -9.50 1.84
C ASN A 313 13.62 -10.91 2.41
N ILE A 314 13.18 -11.85 1.57
CA ILE A 314 12.95 -13.23 2.00
C ILE A 314 14.29 -13.97 2.23
N THR A 315 15.29 -13.77 1.38
CA THR A 315 16.62 -14.35 1.54
C THR A 315 17.26 -13.89 2.84
N ILE A 316 17.30 -12.58 3.11
CA ILE A 316 17.81 -12.01 4.36
C ILE A 316 17.07 -12.66 5.53
N ALA A 317 15.73 -12.64 5.54
CA ALA A 317 14.98 -13.21 6.65
C ALA A 317 15.27 -14.71 6.89
N ILE A 318 15.52 -15.48 5.84
CA ILE A 318 15.88 -16.91 5.95
C ILE A 318 17.32 -17.08 6.44
N SER A 319 18.27 -16.29 5.91
CA SER A 319 19.70 -16.39 6.26
C SER A 319 19.98 -16.13 7.73
N PHE A 320 19.25 -15.20 8.34
CA PHE A 320 19.38 -14.89 9.77
C PHE A 320 18.72 -15.93 10.67
N GLY A 321 17.82 -16.74 10.11
CA GLY A 321 16.86 -17.50 10.88
C GLY A 321 15.80 -16.59 11.50
N THR A 322 14.57 -17.07 11.53
CA THR A 322 13.49 -16.44 12.29
C THR A 322 13.57 -16.95 13.72
N ARG A 323 13.63 -16.05 14.72
CA ARG A 323 13.48 -16.47 16.12
C ARG A 323 12.09 -17.07 16.31
N GLU A 324 11.98 -18.13 17.11
CA GLU A 324 10.69 -18.70 17.45
C GLU A 324 9.83 -17.62 18.13
N GLY A 325 8.54 -17.54 17.77
CA GLY A 325 7.63 -16.49 18.24
C GLY A 325 7.79 -15.11 17.59
N SER A 326 8.77 -14.91 16.70
CA SER A 326 8.84 -13.67 15.89
C SER A 326 7.64 -13.51 14.96
N PHE A 327 7.30 -12.27 14.57
CA PHE A 327 6.23 -11.99 13.61
C PHE A 327 6.43 -12.76 12.30
N ARG A 328 7.68 -12.84 11.85
CA ARG A 328 8.03 -13.58 10.63
C ARG A 328 7.89 -15.07 10.83
N ALA A 329 8.26 -15.64 11.99
CA ALA A 329 8.02 -17.06 12.26
C ALA A 329 6.52 -17.38 12.22
N LEU A 330 5.67 -16.55 12.83
CA LEU A 330 4.20 -16.71 12.80
C LEU A 330 3.64 -16.59 11.38
N LYS A 331 4.13 -15.60 10.61
CA LYS A 331 3.73 -15.38 9.22
C LYS A 331 4.17 -16.53 8.31
N ASP A 332 5.42 -16.96 8.42
CA ASP A 332 5.96 -18.10 7.67
C ASP A 332 5.18 -19.37 8.03
N TYR A 333 4.87 -19.61 9.32
CA TYR A 333 4.04 -20.74 9.74
C TYR A 333 2.62 -20.69 9.17
N LYS A 334 1.97 -19.51 9.19
CA LYS A 334 0.62 -19.35 8.63
C LYS A 334 0.59 -19.51 7.10
N MET A 335 1.60 -18.97 6.41
CA MET A 335 1.73 -19.10 4.95
C MET A 335 2.09 -20.53 4.56
N ASP A 336 2.92 -21.18 5.38
CA ASP A 336 3.53 -22.46 5.06
C ASP A 336 3.82 -23.30 6.32
N PRO A 337 2.79 -23.99 6.87
CA PRO A 337 2.93 -24.79 8.08
C PRO A 337 3.95 -25.93 7.94
N ASN A 338 4.23 -26.32 6.70
CA ASN A 338 5.14 -27.41 6.36
C ASN A 338 6.54 -26.90 5.97
N ALA A 339 6.86 -25.63 6.22
CA ALA A 339 8.18 -25.11 5.95
C ALA A 339 9.19 -25.73 6.95
N PRO A 340 10.32 -26.30 6.48
CA PRO A 340 11.34 -26.80 7.39
C PRO A 340 11.90 -25.63 8.21
N LEU A 341 11.81 -25.72 9.55
CA LEU A 341 12.10 -24.62 10.48
C LEU A 341 13.56 -24.13 10.40
N ARG A 342 14.50 -25.01 10.05
CA ARG A 342 15.91 -24.63 9.90
C ARG A 342 16.55 -25.39 8.75
N LYS A 343 17.36 -24.67 7.98
CA LYS A 343 18.34 -25.25 7.08
C LYS A 343 19.69 -24.65 7.43
N GLU A 344 20.74 -25.47 7.39
CA GLU A 344 22.11 -24.99 7.34
C GLU A 344 22.31 -24.30 5.99
N PHE A 345 22.06 -22.99 5.95
CA PHE A 345 22.34 -22.18 4.78
C PHE A 345 23.85 -22.00 4.69
N ARG A 346 24.42 -22.22 3.50
CA ARG A 346 25.76 -21.69 3.22
C ARG A 346 25.60 -20.19 3.01
N VAL A 347 25.92 -19.42 4.03
CA VAL A 347 25.86 -17.96 3.99
C VAL A 347 26.91 -17.48 2.99
N GLY A 348 26.45 -16.83 1.92
CA GLY A 348 27.34 -16.25 0.93
C GLY A 348 27.97 -14.94 1.43
N PRO A 349 28.97 -14.39 0.72
CA PRO A 349 29.62 -13.16 1.13
C PRO A 349 28.69 -11.94 1.22
N TRP A 350 27.60 -11.91 0.45
CA TRP A 350 26.61 -10.84 0.52
C TRP A 350 25.73 -10.97 1.75
N GLU A 351 25.24 -12.18 2.04
CA GLU A 351 24.44 -12.49 3.21
C GLU A 351 25.22 -12.22 4.49
N LEU A 352 26.51 -12.56 4.55
CA LEU A 352 27.40 -12.24 5.69
C LEU A 352 27.55 -10.73 5.90
N ARG A 353 27.56 -9.92 4.83
CA ARG A 353 27.59 -8.46 4.95
C ARG A 353 26.28 -7.91 5.48
N MET A 354 25.14 -8.45 5.03
CA MET A 354 23.84 -8.07 5.56
C MET A 354 23.69 -8.50 7.02
N GLU A 355 24.17 -9.71 7.35
CA GLU A 355 24.30 -10.24 8.70
C GLU A 355 24.98 -9.27 9.64
N LYS A 356 26.20 -8.90 9.28
CA LYS A 356 26.95 -7.92 10.03
C LYS A 356 26.18 -6.59 10.20
N LYS A 357 25.60 -6.04 9.12
CA LYS A 357 24.83 -4.79 9.19
C LYS A 357 23.65 -4.87 10.15
N LEU A 358 22.84 -5.93 10.08
CA LEU A 358 21.69 -6.06 10.99
C LEU A 358 22.12 -6.33 12.42
N VAL A 359 23.20 -7.09 12.66
CA VAL A 359 23.77 -7.28 13.99
C VAL A 359 24.28 -5.95 14.55
N ASP A 360 25.03 -5.19 13.77
CA ASP A 360 25.55 -3.87 14.17
C ASP A 360 24.37 -2.90 14.44
N MET A 361 23.36 -2.86 13.56
CA MET A 361 22.13 -2.08 13.76
C MET A 361 21.39 -2.51 15.04
N PHE A 362 21.21 -3.81 15.25
CA PHE A 362 20.53 -4.33 16.43
C PHE A 362 21.27 -3.98 17.72
N SER A 363 22.58 -4.21 17.78
CA SER A 363 23.41 -3.90 18.94
C SER A 363 23.39 -2.40 19.28
N CYS A 364 23.38 -1.52 18.28
CA CYS A 364 23.28 -0.09 18.50
C CYS A 364 21.86 0.36 18.88
N CYS A 365 20.82 -0.30 18.35
CA CYS A 365 19.42 0.01 18.64
C CYS A 365 18.91 -0.61 19.94
N ALA A 366 19.64 -1.53 20.57
CA ALA A 366 19.23 -2.24 21.78
C ALA A 366 19.13 -1.35 23.04
N SER A 367 19.56 -0.08 22.97
CA SER A 367 19.46 0.85 24.10
C SER A 367 18.04 1.38 24.28
N GLU A 368 17.51 1.30 25.50
CA GLU A 368 16.16 1.78 25.86
C GLU A 368 16.03 3.31 25.82
N GLU A 369 17.14 4.05 25.73
CA GLU A 369 17.19 5.52 25.79
C GLU A 369 17.43 6.20 24.44
N LEU A 370 17.34 5.46 23.32
CA LEU A 370 17.71 5.98 22.02
C LEU A 370 16.75 7.09 21.53
N THR A 371 17.28 8.28 21.26
CA THR A 371 16.51 9.35 20.61
C THR A 371 16.28 9.05 19.12
N TRP A 372 15.26 9.68 18.52
CA TRP A 372 14.97 9.52 17.09
C TRP A 372 16.17 9.91 16.20
N GLN A 373 16.90 10.97 16.56
CA GLN A 373 18.05 11.42 15.77
C GLN A 373 19.22 10.43 15.87
N GLU A 374 19.46 9.84 17.03
CA GLU A 374 20.48 8.79 17.20
C GLU A 374 20.11 7.52 16.42
N PHE A 375 18.83 7.13 16.44
CA PHE A 375 18.35 6.04 15.61
C PHE A 375 18.59 6.28 14.12
N LYS A 376 18.24 7.47 13.62
CA LYS A 376 18.51 7.86 12.23
C LYS A 376 20.00 7.75 11.90
N ASN A 377 20.86 8.21 12.81
CA ASN A 377 22.31 8.18 12.62
C ASN A 377 22.83 6.73 12.58
N ILE A 378 22.32 5.84 13.44
CA ILE A 378 22.67 4.41 13.45
C ILE A 378 22.27 3.73 12.14
N LEU A 379 21.05 3.98 11.67
CA LEU A 379 20.57 3.44 10.39
C LEU A 379 21.42 3.94 9.22
N ALA A 380 21.66 5.25 9.14
CA ALA A 380 22.45 5.86 8.06
C ALA A 380 23.92 5.42 8.08
N PHE A 381 24.48 5.14 9.26
CA PHE A 381 25.85 4.63 9.39
C PHE A 381 26.01 3.22 8.80
N ASN A 382 25.01 2.34 9.01
CA ASN A 382 25.05 0.97 8.51
C ASN A 382 24.57 0.84 7.05
N GLU A 383 23.66 1.71 6.64
CA GLU A 383 23.13 1.76 5.28
C GLU A 383 22.84 3.22 4.87
N PRO A 384 23.73 3.84 4.08
CA PRO A 384 23.60 5.26 3.69
C PRO A 384 22.30 5.56 2.94
N ASN A 385 21.73 4.56 2.25
CA ASN A 385 20.42 4.69 1.65
C ASN A 385 19.33 4.50 2.72
N TRP A 386 18.65 5.60 3.07
CA TRP A 386 17.63 5.60 4.12
C TRP A 386 16.50 4.58 3.90
N GLU A 387 16.04 4.38 2.67
CA GLU A 387 14.98 3.41 2.36
C GLU A 387 15.45 1.97 2.59
N SER A 388 16.67 1.66 2.15
CA SER A 388 17.30 0.36 2.40
C SER A 388 17.53 0.14 3.90
N ALA A 389 17.95 1.17 4.64
CA ALA A 389 18.13 1.09 6.09
C ALA A 389 16.81 0.81 6.83
N LEU A 390 15.72 1.48 6.44
CA LEU A 390 14.39 1.24 6.98
C LEU A 390 13.87 -0.16 6.63
N ASN A 391 14.10 -0.63 5.40
CA ASN A 391 13.72 -1.97 4.98
C ASN A 391 14.48 -3.04 5.78
N LEU A 392 15.79 -2.86 5.97
CA LEU A 392 16.63 -3.72 6.82
C LEU A 392 16.14 -3.74 8.27
N TYR A 393 15.80 -2.58 8.84
CA TYR A 393 15.24 -2.51 10.18
C TYR A 393 13.85 -3.16 10.27
N GLY A 394 13.01 -3.03 9.24
CA GLY A 394 11.73 -3.73 9.14
C GLY A 394 11.91 -5.25 9.12
N ILE A 395 12.90 -5.75 8.36
CA ILE A 395 13.27 -7.17 8.37
C ILE A 395 13.72 -7.62 9.76
N LEU A 396 14.53 -6.80 10.45
CA LEU A 396 14.97 -7.07 11.81
C LEU A 396 13.78 -7.20 12.79
N GLY A 397 12.83 -6.26 12.73
CA GLY A 397 11.60 -6.33 13.53
C GLY A 397 10.74 -7.55 13.19
N ASP A 398 10.71 -7.96 11.92
CA ASP A 398 10.02 -9.16 11.46
C ASP A 398 10.66 -10.44 12.04
N ILE A 399 11.99 -10.58 12.03
CA ILE A 399 12.69 -11.84 12.38
C ILE A 399 12.99 -12.00 13.88
N MET A 400 13.00 -10.91 14.64
CA MET A 400 13.29 -10.92 16.07
C MET A 400 12.03 -11.24 16.89
N HIS A 401 12.21 -11.82 18.08
CA HIS A 401 11.09 -11.96 19.00
C HIS A 401 10.71 -10.56 19.51
N PRO A 402 9.42 -10.24 19.68
CA PRO A 402 9.00 -8.93 20.16
C PRO A 402 9.64 -8.50 21.49
N SER A 403 9.96 -9.45 22.38
CA SER A 403 10.67 -9.17 23.64
C SER A 403 12.14 -8.81 23.47
N ASP A 404 12.76 -9.20 22.36
CA ASP A 404 14.17 -8.97 22.09
C ASP A 404 14.40 -7.63 21.37
N MET A 405 13.32 -7.02 20.85
CA MET A 405 13.35 -5.71 20.24
C MET A 405 12.92 -4.68 21.29
N PRO A 406 13.79 -3.73 21.67
CA PRO A 406 13.38 -2.63 22.52
C PRO A 406 12.25 -1.86 21.82
N THR A 407 11.05 -1.94 22.39
CA THR A 407 9.87 -1.27 21.85
C THR A 407 9.87 0.19 22.29
N LEU A 408 10.71 0.99 21.66
CA LEU A 408 10.60 2.44 21.77
C LEU A 408 9.23 2.89 21.23
N PRO A 409 8.60 3.92 21.80
CA PRO A 409 7.24 4.34 21.39
C PRO A 409 7.09 4.55 19.88
N TRP A 410 8.13 5.04 19.20
CA TRP A 410 8.14 5.25 17.76
C TRP A 410 8.49 3.98 16.94
N THR A 411 9.09 2.93 17.51
CA THR A 411 9.31 1.65 16.79
C THR A 411 8.03 0.82 16.71
N ARG A 412 7.12 0.95 17.69
CA ARG A 412 5.75 0.39 17.61
C ARG A 412 4.99 0.97 16.42
N ALA A 413 5.17 2.28 16.17
CA ALA A 413 4.66 2.93 14.97
C ALA A 413 5.29 2.39 13.68
N MET A 414 6.23 1.43 13.71
CA MET A 414 6.82 0.76 12.53
C MET A 414 6.48 -0.74 12.39
N ILE A 415 6.01 -1.43 13.43
CA ILE A 415 5.65 -2.87 13.41
C ILE A 415 4.13 -3.05 13.17
N PRO A 416 3.64 -4.09 12.46
CA PRO A 416 2.21 -4.45 12.38
C PRO A 416 1.68 -4.96 13.73
N ASP A 417 0.59 -4.39 14.27
CA ASP A 417 -0.12 -4.97 15.43
C ASP A 417 -0.99 -6.16 14.98
N GLU A 418 -1.17 -7.16 15.88
CA GLU A 418 -1.82 -8.48 15.66
C GLU A 418 -3.23 -8.48 15.07
#